data_AF-A0A6G6GJD8-F1
#
_entry.id   AF-A0A6G6GJD8-F1
#
_cell.length_a   1.000
_cell.length_b   1.000
_cell.length_c   1.000
_cell.angle_alpha   90.00
_cell.angle_beta   90.00
_cell.angle_gamma   90.00
#
_symmetry.space_group_name_H-M   'P 1'
#
loop_
_entity.id
_entity.type
_entity.pdbx_description
1 polymer ?
#
loop_
_entity_poly.entity_id
_entity_poly.type
_entity_poly.pdbx_seq_one_letter_code
_entity_poly.pdbx_strand_id
1 'polypeptide(L)'
;MKKTAFISYSMDDSQLYVLSLISEYLSNNGYYVENSYNSLNQGQNFEFAVRNKIAKTDLFIGIASHSGVNSQSVMKEWEIAQINKKTSVFIIEDTVPINPAFEQGNLIIRFNRHFPEESVNNLRKMIEKEKKNENNSALNWVVGGLLGIAIIKLLSDE
;
A
#
# COMPACT_ATOMS: atom_id res chain seq x y z
N MET A 1 -16.12 1.08 -16.87
CA MET A 1 -15.88 1.99 -15.72
C MET A 1 -14.39 2.07 -15.48
N LYS A 2 -13.84 3.27 -15.22
CA LYS A 2 -12.43 3.45 -14.85
C LYS A 2 -12.25 2.95 -13.41
N LYS A 3 -11.30 2.05 -13.16
CA LYS A 3 -11.00 1.56 -11.80
C LYS A 3 -10.35 2.69 -11.00
N THR A 4 -10.45 2.65 -9.68
CA THR A 4 -9.92 3.66 -8.76
C THR A 4 -8.91 3.02 -7.81
N ALA A 5 -7.82 3.73 -7.57
CA ALA A 5 -6.80 3.34 -6.60
C ALA A 5 -6.58 4.48 -5.60
N PHE A 6 -6.52 4.15 -4.32
CA PHE A 6 -6.24 5.10 -3.25
C PHE A 6 -4.87 4.78 -2.65
N ILE A 7 -3.96 5.75 -2.67
CA ILE A 7 -2.62 5.62 -2.07
C ILE A 7 -2.57 6.41 -0.77
N SER A 8 -2.46 5.66 0.32
CA SER A 8 -2.12 6.16 1.65
C SER A 8 -0.63 6.02 1.88
N TYR A 9 0.05 7.09 2.29
CA TYR A 9 1.49 7.05 2.48
C TYR A 9 1.96 7.93 3.62
N SER A 10 3.05 7.48 4.25
CA SER A 10 3.80 8.18 5.29
C SER A 10 5.26 8.07 4.86
N MET A 11 5.73 9.11 4.18
CA MET A 11 7.06 9.22 3.57
C MET A 11 7.63 10.60 3.86
N ASP A 12 8.95 10.72 3.88
CA ASP A 12 9.63 12.02 3.86
C ASP A 12 9.64 12.63 2.44
N ASP A 13 10.04 13.90 2.32
CA ASP A 13 10.07 14.61 1.04
C ASP A 13 11.00 13.94 0.02
N SER A 14 12.10 13.34 0.49
CA SER A 14 13.05 12.58 -0.35
C SER A 14 12.41 11.36 -1.01
N GLN A 15 11.38 10.78 -0.40
CA GLN A 15 10.70 9.57 -0.87
C GLN A 15 9.46 9.85 -1.74
N LEU A 16 9.05 11.11 -1.94
CA LEU A 16 7.85 11.46 -2.72
C LEU A 16 7.90 11.03 -4.20
N TYR A 17 9.10 10.81 -4.76
CA TYR A 17 9.23 10.26 -6.11
C TYR A 17 8.61 8.86 -6.24
N VAL A 18 8.63 8.06 -5.17
CA VAL A 18 8.03 6.72 -5.13
C VAL A 18 6.53 6.80 -5.38
N LEU A 19 5.85 7.78 -4.77
CA LEU A 19 4.43 8.03 -4.99
C LEU A 19 4.13 8.33 -6.46
N SER A 20 4.99 9.13 -7.11
CA SER A 20 4.84 9.49 -8.52
C SER A 20 4.95 8.27 -9.42
N LEU A 21 5.94 7.40 -9.18
CA LEU A 21 6.15 6.17 -9.93
C LEU A 21 4.99 5.18 -9.78
N ILE A 22 4.48 5.00 -8.56
CA ILE A 22 3.31 4.15 -8.32
C ILE A 22 2.08 4.73 -9.02
N SER A 23 1.88 6.05 -8.93
CA SER A 23 0.74 6.73 -9.54
C SER A 23 0.76 6.61 -11.06
N GLU A 24 1.94 6.73 -11.67
CA GLU A 24 2.15 6.53 -13.11
C GLU A 24 1.87 5.09 -13.52
N TYR A 25 2.45 4.12 -12.82
CA TYR A 25 2.22 2.71 -13.08
C TYR A 25 0.73 2.35 -13.02
N LEU A 26 0.03 2.76 -11.96
CA LEU A 26 -1.40 2.51 -11.80
C LEU A 26 -2.23 3.18 -12.89
N SER A 27 -1.90 4.42 -13.24
CA SER A 27 -2.58 5.17 -14.31
C SER A 27 -2.41 4.48 -15.67
N ASN A 28 -1.19 4.03 -15.98
CA ASN A 28 -0.89 3.26 -17.20
C ASN A 28 -1.61 1.91 -17.24
N ASN A 29 -1.98 1.37 -16.09
CA ASN A 29 -2.78 0.15 -15.95
C ASN A 29 -4.29 0.42 -15.78
N GLY A 30 -4.76 1.62 -16.12
CA GLY A 30 -6.19 1.96 -16.22
C GLY A 30 -6.86 2.37 -14.90
N TYR A 31 -6.09 2.65 -13.85
CA TYR A 31 -6.61 3.20 -12.60
C TYR A 31 -6.69 4.73 -12.65
N TYR A 32 -7.66 5.30 -11.95
CA TYR A 32 -7.68 6.69 -11.53
C TYR A 32 -7.10 6.75 -10.10
N VAL A 33 -6.01 7.48 -9.93
CA VAL A 33 -5.24 7.49 -8.68
C VAL A 33 -5.66 8.69 -7.82
N GLU A 34 -6.07 8.39 -6.58
CA GLU A 34 -6.26 9.36 -5.50
C GLU A 34 -5.24 9.10 -4.39
N ASN A 35 -4.89 10.13 -3.63
CA ASN A 35 -3.98 9.99 -2.48
C ASN A 35 -4.44 10.85 -1.29
N SER A 36 -3.90 10.54 -0.10
CA SER A 36 -4.25 11.21 1.15
C SER A 36 -3.89 12.70 1.15
N TYR A 37 -2.81 13.10 0.45
CA TYR A 37 -2.35 14.49 0.36
C TYR A 37 -3.30 15.40 -0.43
N ASN A 38 -3.84 14.92 -1.56
CA ASN A 38 -4.85 15.64 -2.35
C ASN A 38 -6.15 15.90 -1.57
N SER A 39 -6.32 15.27 -0.39
CA SER A 39 -7.48 15.44 0.47
C SER A 39 -7.23 16.47 1.60
N LEU A 40 -5.98 16.92 1.83
CA LEU A 40 -5.58 17.80 2.96
C LEU A 40 -6.16 19.23 2.90
N ASN A 41 -6.81 19.62 1.80
CA ASN A 41 -7.42 20.95 1.64
C ASN A 41 -8.85 21.07 2.23
N GLN A 42 -9.30 20.15 3.10
CA GLN A 42 -10.72 20.06 3.48
C GLN A 42 -11.01 19.96 5.00
N GLY A 43 -10.54 20.93 5.80
CA GLY A 43 -11.10 21.29 7.12
C GLY A 43 -11.55 20.15 8.06
N GLN A 44 -12.53 20.41 8.94
CA GLN A 44 -12.98 19.46 9.98
C GLN A 44 -13.75 18.22 9.44
N ASN A 45 -13.99 18.10 8.13
CA ASN A 45 -14.63 16.93 7.50
C ASN A 45 -13.64 15.95 6.83
N PHE A 46 -12.34 16.14 7.05
CA PHE A 46 -11.27 15.39 6.40
C PHE A 46 -11.37 13.87 6.60
N GLU A 47 -11.49 13.41 7.85
CA GLU A 47 -11.53 11.96 8.14
C GLU A 47 -12.75 11.28 7.48
N PHE A 48 -13.90 11.95 7.43
CA PHE A 48 -15.10 11.43 6.77
C PHE A 48 -14.91 11.35 5.25
N ALA A 49 -14.30 12.37 4.64
CA ALA A 49 -14.04 12.39 3.21
C ALA A 49 -13.06 11.28 2.80
N VAL A 50 -11.95 11.12 3.54
CA VAL A 50 -10.96 10.04 3.32
C VAL A 50 -11.62 8.67 3.48
N ARG A 51 -12.39 8.47 4.55
CA ARG A 51 -13.12 7.21 4.77
C ARG A 51 -14.04 6.86 3.61
N ASN A 52 -14.79 7.85 3.10
CA ASN A 52 -15.68 7.65 1.96
C ASN A 52 -14.93 7.33 0.66
N LYS A 53 -13.77 7.94 0.44
CA LYS A 53 -12.92 7.62 -0.72
C LYS A 53 -12.40 6.19 -0.64
N ILE A 54 -11.84 5.79 0.50
CA ILE A 54 -11.37 4.42 0.73
C ILE A 54 -12.51 3.42 0.55
N ALA A 55 -13.71 3.71 1.07
CA ALA A 55 -14.87 2.84 0.92
C ALA A 55 -15.34 2.68 -0.55
N LYS A 56 -14.96 3.60 -1.45
CA LYS A 56 -15.33 3.56 -2.87
C LYS A 56 -14.22 3.06 -3.79
N THR A 57 -12.97 2.97 -3.32
CA THR A 57 -11.85 2.54 -4.13
C THR A 57 -11.96 1.06 -4.53
N ASP A 58 -11.37 0.70 -5.67
CA ASP A 58 -11.17 -0.68 -6.11
C ASP A 58 -9.87 -1.27 -5.54
N LEU A 59 -8.86 -0.43 -5.34
CA LEU A 59 -7.55 -0.80 -4.82
C LEU A 59 -7.11 0.20 -3.73
N PHE A 60 -6.66 -0.31 -2.59
CA PHE A 60 -5.98 0.46 -1.56
C PHE A 60 -4.50 0.09 -1.54
N ILE A 61 -3.62 1.10 -1.49
CA ILE A 61 -2.19 0.90 -1.28
C ILE A 61 -1.79 1.73 -0.07
N GLY A 62 -1.33 1.09 1.00
CA GLY A 62 -0.75 1.77 2.14
C GLY A 62 0.77 1.63 2.11
N ILE A 63 1.49 2.72 2.40
CA ILE A 63 2.94 2.71 2.52
C ILE A 63 3.35 3.41 3.82
N ALA A 64 3.92 2.66 4.75
CA ALA A 64 4.34 3.17 6.05
C ALA A 64 5.82 2.90 6.28
N SER A 65 6.61 3.97 6.40
CA SER A 65 8.00 3.91 6.85
C SER A 65 8.13 4.45 8.27
N HIS A 66 9.18 4.02 8.98
CA HIS A 66 9.49 4.48 10.33
C HIS A 66 9.82 5.98 10.37
N SER A 67 10.48 6.48 9.34
CA SER A 67 10.84 7.89 9.16
C SER A 67 9.66 8.76 8.72
N GLY A 68 8.56 8.15 8.28
CA GLY A 68 7.44 8.87 7.70
C GLY A 68 6.61 9.66 8.72
N VAL A 69 6.31 10.91 8.39
CA VAL A 69 5.32 11.71 9.08
C VAL A 69 3.93 11.14 8.72
N ASN A 70 3.09 10.86 9.73
CA ASN A 70 1.72 10.33 9.61
C ASN A 70 1.54 8.81 9.48
N SER A 71 2.49 7.99 9.95
CA SER A 71 2.33 6.52 10.00
C SER A 71 1.03 6.08 10.72
N GLN A 72 0.60 6.80 11.76
CA GLN A 72 -0.68 6.58 12.43
C GLN A 72 -1.91 6.79 11.52
N SER A 73 -1.88 7.79 10.64
CA SER A 73 -2.97 8.03 9.68
C SER A 73 -3.04 6.91 8.65
N VAL A 74 -1.89 6.46 8.15
CA VAL A 74 -1.82 5.32 7.22
C VAL A 74 -2.38 4.05 7.86
N MET A 75 -2.08 3.81 9.15
CA MET A 75 -2.67 2.67 9.88
C MET A 75 -4.19 2.77 9.97
N LYS A 76 -4.74 3.93 10.35
CA LYS A 76 -6.20 4.12 10.40
C LYS A 76 -6.85 3.91 9.03
N GLU A 77 -6.23 4.43 7.97
CA GLU A 77 -6.72 4.29 6.60
C GLU A 77 -6.66 2.82 6.13
N TRP A 78 -5.61 2.09 6.50
CA TRP A 78 -5.51 0.65 6.30
C TRP A 78 -6.63 -0.11 7.00
N GLU A 79 -6.88 0.14 8.27
CA GLU A 79 -7.97 -0.50 9.03
C GLU A 79 -9.34 -0.24 8.37
N ILE A 80 -9.58 0.98 7.90
CA ILE A 80 -10.79 1.33 7.15
C ILE A 80 -10.89 0.51 5.86
N ALA A 81 -9.81 0.36 5.10
CA ALA A 81 -9.79 -0.45 3.88
C ALA A 81 -10.14 -1.92 4.19
N GLN A 82 -9.62 -2.46 5.30
CA GLN A 82 -9.91 -3.83 5.75
C GLN A 82 -11.36 -4.03 6.16
N ILE A 83 -11.91 -3.12 6.97
CA ILE A 83 -13.32 -3.15 7.36
C ILE A 83 -14.24 -3.14 6.14
N ASN A 84 -13.88 -2.39 5.09
CA ASN A 84 -14.63 -2.30 3.84
C ASN A 84 -14.27 -3.42 2.84
N LYS A 85 -13.47 -4.42 3.23
CA LYS A 85 -13.05 -5.57 2.43
C LYS A 85 -12.45 -5.17 1.07
N LYS A 86 -11.63 -4.12 1.07
CA LYS A 86 -10.98 -3.64 -0.15
C LYS A 86 -9.83 -4.54 -0.55
N THR A 87 -9.65 -4.74 -1.85
CA THR A 87 -8.37 -5.26 -2.35
C THR A 87 -7.29 -4.27 -1.94
N SER A 88 -6.34 -4.75 -1.15
CA SER A 88 -5.39 -3.87 -0.48
C SER A 88 -3.99 -4.45 -0.51
N VAL A 89 -3.00 -3.58 -0.69
CA VAL A 89 -1.57 -3.87 -0.57
C VAL A 89 -1.03 -2.99 0.53
N PHE A 90 -0.40 -3.58 1.55
CA PHE A 90 0.26 -2.79 2.58
C PHE A 90 1.75 -3.02 2.56
N ILE A 91 2.53 -1.96 2.34
CA ILE A 91 3.97 -2.01 2.34
C ILE A 91 4.43 -1.27 3.58
N ILE A 92 5.05 -2.00 4.50
CA ILE A 92 5.34 -1.52 5.83
C ILE A 92 6.77 -1.87 6.20
N GLU A 93 7.49 -0.89 6.74
CA GLU A 93 8.82 -1.13 7.27
C GLU A 93 8.75 -1.99 8.53
N ASP A 94 9.67 -2.93 8.70
CA ASP A 94 9.63 -3.95 9.77
C ASP A 94 9.58 -3.38 11.19
N THR A 95 10.08 -2.16 11.37
CA THR A 95 10.10 -1.44 12.65
C THR A 95 8.77 -0.76 12.98
N VAL A 96 7.80 -0.73 12.05
CA VAL A 96 6.49 -0.12 12.28
C VAL A 96 5.52 -1.17 12.84
N PRO A 97 4.95 -0.94 14.04
CA PRO A 97 4.00 -1.88 14.64
C PRO A 97 2.66 -1.87 13.88
N ILE A 98 2.05 -3.06 13.75
CA ILE A 98 0.71 -3.23 13.20
C ILE A 98 -0.13 -4.04 14.19
N ASN A 99 -1.43 -3.77 14.22
CA ASN A 99 -2.36 -4.58 14.99
C ASN A 99 -2.50 -5.98 14.34
N PRO A 100 -2.18 -7.08 15.07
CA PRO A 100 -2.18 -8.44 14.53
C PRO A 100 -3.53 -8.89 13.94
N ALA A 101 -4.64 -8.28 14.40
CA ALA A 101 -5.98 -8.58 13.88
C ALA A 101 -6.13 -8.26 12.38
N PHE A 102 -5.31 -7.36 11.83
CA PHE A 102 -5.34 -6.98 10.42
C PHE A 102 -4.26 -7.64 9.56
N GLU A 103 -3.44 -8.53 10.14
CA GLU A 103 -2.39 -9.25 9.41
C GLU A 103 -2.93 -10.46 8.62
N GLN A 104 -4.05 -11.04 9.05
CA GLN A 104 -4.56 -12.28 8.45
C GLN A 104 -5.37 -12.02 7.18
N GLY A 105 -5.06 -12.76 6.11
CA GLY A 105 -5.81 -12.72 4.85
C GLY A 105 -5.49 -11.55 3.92
N ASN A 106 -4.57 -10.67 4.31
CA ASN A 106 -4.21 -9.46 3.57
C ASN A 106 -2.79 -9.54 2.99
N LEU A 107 -2.57 -8.86 1.86
CA LEU A 107 -1.24 -8.71 1.30
C LEU A 107 -0.48 -7.63 2.08
N ILE A 108 0.27 -8.07 3.09
CA ILE A 108 1.20 -7.23 3.84
C ILE A 108 2.62 -7.60 3.42
N ILE A 109 3.35 -6.60 3.00
CA ILE A 109 4.70 -6.66 2.49
C ILE A 109 5.57 -5.91 3.47
N ARG A 110 6.27 -6.71 4.27
CA ARG A 110 7.22 -6.25 5.27
C ARG A 110 8.58 -6.03 4.60
N PHE A 111 9.22 -4.89 4.85
CA PHE A 111 10.51 -4.57 4.27
C PHE A 111 11.49 -3.96 5.27
N ASN A 112 12.78 -4.21 5.00
CA ASN A 112 13.89 -3.66 5.75
C ASN A 112 14.79 -2.87 4.79
N ARG A 113 14.87 -1.55 4.97
CA ARG A 113 15.67 -0.66 4.10
C ARG A 113 17.17 -0.99 4.11
N HIS A 114 17.67 -1.59 5.19
CA HIS A 114 19.08 -1.98 5.31
C HIS A 114 19.37 -3.35 4.65
N PHE A 115 18.34 -4.17 4.43
CA PHE A 115 18.45 -5.51 3.83
C PHE A 115 17.37 -5.75 2.76
N PRO A 116 17.28 -4.90 1.73
CA PRO A 116 16.12 -4.89 0.82
C PRO A 116 16.03 -6.12 -0.08
N GLU A 117 17.17 -6.70 -0.44
CA GLU A 117 17.21 -7.93 -1.22
C GLU A 117 16.59 -9.12 -0.46
N GLU A 118 16.69 -9.14 0.87
CA GLU A 118 16.01 -10.15 1.68
C GLU A 118 14.49 -9.97 1.59
N SER A 119 14.00 -8.74 1.73
CA SER A 119 12.58 -8.40 1.61
C SER A 119 12.02 -8.74 0.22
N VAL A 120 12.75 -8.42 -0.85
CA VAL A 120 12.39 -8.77 -2.23
C VAL A 120 12.34 -10.29 -2.43
N ASN A 121 13.33 -11.02 -1.93
CA ASN A 121 13.37 -12.48 -2.06
C ASN A 121 12.25 -13.15 -1.27
N ASN A 122 11.93 -12.64 -0.07
CA ASN A 122 10.81 -13.14 0.72
C ASN A 122 9.47 -12.90 0.01
N LEU A 123 9.26 -11.71 -0.54
CA LEU A 123 8.05 -11.39 -1.31
C LEU A 123 7.90 -12.29 -2.54
N ARG A 124 8.99 -12.54 -3.28
CA ARG A 124 8.98 -13.49 -4.42
C ARG A 124 8.53 -14.89 -3.99
N LYS A 125 9.04 -15.40 -2.86
CA LYS A 125 8.63 -16.70 -2.33
C LYS A 125 7.14 -16.73 -1.98
N MET A 126 6.61 -15.65 -1.40
CA MET A 126 5.18 -15.54 -1.08
C MET A 126 4.31 -15.55 -2.34
N ILE A 127 4.68 -14.79 -3.38
CA ILE A 127 3.99 -14.78 -4.68
C ILE A 127 3.97 -16.18 -5.30
N GLU A 128 5.11 -16.88 -5.32
CA GLU A 128 5.20 -18.23 -5.90
C GLU A 128 4.40 -19.26 -5.11
N LYS A 129 4.29 -19.12 -3.78
CA LYS A 129 3.43 -19.96 -2.95
C LYS A 129 1.95 -19.73 -3.27
N GLU A 130 1.53 -18.47 -3.39
CA GLU A 130 0.14 -18.13 -3.66
C GLU A 130 -0.30 -18.47 -5.09
N LYS A 131 0.60 -18.39 -6.09
CA LYS A 131 0.32 -18.89 -7.45
C LYS A 131 -0.01 -20.38 -7.49
N LYS A 132 0.53 -21.17 -6.55
CA LYS A 132 0.28 -22.63 -6.48
C LYS A 132 -1.03 -22.98 -5.76
N ASN A 133 -1.55 -22.05 -4.96
CA ASN A 133 -2.88 -22.19 -4.36
C ASN A 133 -3.89 -21.62 -5.36
N GLU A 134 -4.63 -22.47 -6.08
CA GLU A 134 -5.62 -22.12 -7.14
C GLU A 134 -6.86 -21.33 -6.63
N ASN A 135 -6.70 -20.44 -5.65
CA ASN A 135 -7.76 -19.60 -5.13
C ASN A 135 -7.75 -18.21 -5.80
N ASN A 136 -8.93 -17.59 -5.89
CA ASN A 136 -9.14 -16.25 -6.47
C ASN A 136 -8.29 -15.11 -5.83
N SER A 137 -7.63 -15.36 -4.69
CA SER A 137 -6.65 -14.43 -4.09
C SER A 137 -5.33 -14.32 -4.87
N ALA A 138 -5.04 -15.22 -5.81
CA ALA A 138 -3.79 -15.23 -6.57
C ALA A 138 -3.56 -13.93 -7.36
N LEU A 139 -4.62 -13.28 -7.86
CA LEU A 139 -4.49 -12.03 -8.63
C LEU A 139 -4.00 -10.85 -7.76
N ASN A 140 -4.45 -10.77 -6.51
CA ASN A 140 -4.05 -9.74 -5.56
C ASN A 140 -2.56 -9.89 -5.19
N TRP A 141 -2.10 -11.12 -4.99
CA TRP A 141 -0.69 -11.42 -4.72
C TRP A 141 0.23 -11.18 -5.91
N VAL A 142 -0.21 -11.47 -7.14
CA VAL A 142 0.61 -11.22 -8.33
C VAL A 142 0.74 -9.72 -8.61
N VAL A 143 -0.37 -8.98 -8.64
CA VAL A 143 -0.33 -7.52 -8.92
C VAL A 143 0.30 -6.76 -7.76
N GLY A 144 -0.13 -7.02 -6.53
CA GLY A 144 0.40 -6.35 -5.36
C GLY A 144 1.82 -6.77 -5.02
N GLY A 145 2.21 -8.02 -5.33
CA GLY A 145 3.57 -8.50 -5.15
C GLY A 145 4.57 -7.87 -6.13
N LEU A 146 4.20 -7.67 -7.40
CA LEU A 146 5.04 -6.95 -8.36
C LEU A 146 5.21 -5.48 -7.95
N LEU A 147 4.12 -4.82 -7.54
CA LEU A 147 4.15 -3.48 -6.98
C LEU A 147 5.06 -3.41 -5.74
N GLY A 148 4.94 -4.36 -4.82
CA GLY A 148 5.77 -4.43 -3.63
C GLY A 148 7.26 -4.54 -3.93
N ILE A 149 7.66 -5.41 -4.89
CA ILE A 149 9.07 -5.52 -5.28
C ILE A 149 9.61 -4.17 -5.79
N ALA A 150 8.86 -3.50 -6.66
CA ALA A 150 9.28 -2.21 -7.20
C ALA A 150 9.44 -1.17 -6.09
N ILE A 151 8.47 -1.10 -5.17
CA ILE A 151 8.46 -0.12 -4.08
C ILE A 151 9.59 -0.37 -3.08
N ILE A 152 9.84 -1.63 -2.70
CA ILE A 152 10.94 -1.97 -1.80
C ILE A 152 12.28 -1.51 -2.40
N LYS A 153 12.51 -1.78 -3.69
CA LYS A 153 13.76 -1.36 -4.34
C LYS A 153 13.95 0.15 -4.31
N LEU A 154 12.91 0.91 -4.66
CA LEU A 154 12.96 2.37 -4.63
C LEU A 154 13.23 2.88 -3.21
N LEU A 155 12.53 2.37 -2.20
CA LEU A 155 12.69 2.81 -0.81
C LEU A 155 14.03 2.42 -0.17
N SER A 156 14.88 1.68 -0.88
CA SER A 156 16.16 1.16 -0.33
C SER A 156 17.39 1.69 -1.06
N ASP A 157 17.20 2.51 -2.10
CA ASP A 157 18.28 3.22 -2.80
C ASP A 157 18.63 4.57 -2.11
N GLU A 158 18.16 4.79 -0.87
CA GLU A 158 18.48 5.93 0.02
C GLU A 158 19.47 5.55 1.13
#